data_AF-G2H1Y0-F1
#
_entry.id   AF-G2H1Y0-F1
#
_cell.length_a   1.000
_cell.length_b   1.000
_cell.length_c   1.000
_cell.angle_alpha   90.00
_cell.angle_beta   90.00
_cell.angle_gamma   90.00
#
_symmetry.space_group_name_H-M   'P 1'
#
loop_
_entity.id
_entity.type
_entity.pdbx_description
1 polymer ?
#
loop_
_entity_poly.entity_id
_entity_poly.type
_entity_poly.pdbx_seq_one_letter_code
_entity_poly.pdbx_strand_id
1 'polypeptide(L)'
;MSTTFQFSSFNFGIGNAAGLLLSGIMLGFLRANHPTFGYIPQGALNMVKEFGLMVFMAGVGLSAGGGISSNFGIIGIQILFSALIVSLVPVVICFLFGAYILRMNRALLFGAIMGARTCAPAMDIISDTARSNIPALGYAGTYAIANVLLTLAGSMIVILWPCLAGIIA
;
A
#
# COMPACT_ATOMS: atom_id res chain seq x y z
N MET A 1 -28.97 0.38 -6.90
CA MET A 1 -29.34 -0.84 -7.66
C MET A 1 -28.06 -1.43 -8.23
N SER A 2 -27.35 -2.22 -7.40
CA SER A 2 -26.05 -2.81 -7.73
C SER A 2 -26.26 -4.27 -8.10
N THR A 3 -26.14 -4.59 -9.39
CA THR A 3 -26.31 -5.94 -9.94
C THR A 3 -25.10 -6.82 -9.55
N THR A 4 -25.16 -7.43 -8.38
CA THR A 4 -24.21 -8.46 -7.93
C THR A 4 -24.65 -9.82 -8.47
N PHE A 5 -23.88 -10.44 -9.36
CA PHE A 5 -24.07 -11.84 -9.73
C PHE A 5 -23.39 -12.71 -8.66
N GLN A 6 -24.19 -13.48 -7.92
CA GLN A 6 -23.70 -14.41 -6.89
C GLN A 6 -23.56 -15.83 -7.46
N PHE A 7 -22.31 -16.30 -7.59
CA PHE A 7 -22.01 -17.72 -7.82
C PHE A 7 -21.48 -18.33 -6.52
N SER A 8 -22.40 -18.92 -5.74
CA SER A 8 -22.32 -19.90 -4.62
C SER A 8 -21.20 -19.85 -3.56
N SER A 9 -20.09 -19.13 -3.71
CA SER A 9 -19.09 -18.83 -2.65
C SER A 9 -18.14 -17.66 -2.98
N PHE A 10 -18.21 -17.05 -4.17
CA PHE A 10 -17.40 -15.87 -4.52
C PHE A 10 -18.27 -14.75 -5.08
N ASN A 11 -18.33 -13.63 -4.35
CA ASN A 11 -19.12 -12.46 -4.71
C ASN A 11 -18.33 -11.60 -5.72
N PHE A 12 -18.41 -11.95 -7.01
CA PHE A 12 -17.71 -11.22 -8.07
C PHE A 12 -18.54 -10.00 -8.50
N GLY A 13 -18.47 -8.93 -7.71
CA GLY A 13 -18.93 -7.61 -8.14
C GLY A 13 -17.93 -7.02 -9.13
N ILE A 14 -18.38 -6.68 -10.34
CA ILE A 14 -17.57 -6.04 -11.40
C ILE A 14 -16.97 -4.68 -10.96
N GLY A 15 -17.38 -4.13 -9.81
CA GLY A 15 -16.79 -2.94 -9.18
C GLY A 15 -15.87 -3.17 -7.97
N ASN A 16 -15.65 -4.40 -7.53
CA ASN A 16 -14.76 -4.68 -6.39
C ASN A 16 -13.28 -4.71 -6.83
N ALA A 17 -12.36 -4.57 -5.86
CA ALA A 17 -10.90 -4.57 -6.10
C ALA A 17 -10.42 -5.73 -6.99
N ALA A 18 -11.05 -6.91 -6.87
CA ALA A 18 -10.77 -8.07 -7.72
C ALA A 18 -11.13 -7.84 -9.20
N GLY A 19 -12.26 -7.20 -9.50
CA GLY A 19 -12.70 -6.89 -10.86
C GLY A 19 -11.83 -5.82 -11.52
N LEU A 20 -11.45 -4.78 -10.77
CA LEU A 20 -10.50 -3.76 -11.22
C LEU A 20 -9.12 -4.36 -11.52
N LEU A 21 -8.62 -5.24 -10.65
CA LEU A 21 -7.33 -5.90 -10.83
C LEU A 21 -7.35 -6.83 -12.04
N LEU A 22 -8.40 -7.66 -12.19
CA LEU A 22 -8.54 -8.57 -13.32
C LEU A 22 -8.70 -7.82 -14.65
N SER A 23 -9.50 -6.75 -14.68
CA SER A 23 -9.62 -5.87 -15.85
C SER A 23 -8.29 -5.20 -16.20
N GLY A 24 -7.56 -4.69 -15.20
CA GLY A 24 -6.24 -4.08 -15.37
C GLY A 24 -5.19 -5.03 -15.93
N ILE A 25 -5.13 -6.27 -15.42
CA ILE A 25 -4.24 -7.30 -15.96
C ILE A 25 -4.65 -7.70 -17.38
N MET A 26 -5.95 -7.90 -17.65
CA MET A 26 -6.42 -8.28 -18.97
C MET A 26 -6.13 -7.21 -20.03
N LEU A 27 -6.37 -5.94 -19.71
CA LEU A 27 -6.04 -4.80 -20.57
C LEU A 27 -4.52 -4.63 -20.73
N GLY A 28 -3.74 -4.86 -19.65
CA GLY A 28 -2.28 -4.85 -19.69
C GLY A 28 -1.70 -5.94 -20.59
N PHE A 29 -2.26 -7.16 -20.54
CA PHE A 29 -1.88 -8.27 -21.40
C PHE A 29 -2.28 -8.03 -22.86
N LEU A 30 -3.47 -7.49 -23.11
CA LEU A 30 -3.93 -7.15 -24.46
C LEU A 30 -3.04 -6.07 -25.10
N ARG A 31 -2.60 -5.07 -24.31
CA ARG A 31 -1.58 -4.09 -24.73
C ARG A 31 -0.23 -4.73 -25.03
N ALA A 32 0.21 -5.72 -24.24
CA ALA A 32 1.49 -6.40 -24.43
C ALA A 32 1.52 -7.26 -25.71
N ASN A 33 0.38 -7.86 -26.09
CA ASN A 33 0.27 -8.70 -27.29
C ASN A 33 -0.07 -7.93 -28.58
N HIS A 34 -0.82 -6.82 -28.51
CA HIS A 34 -1.18 -6.01 -29.69
C HIS A 34 -0.89 -4.52 -29.48
N PRO A 35 0.35 -4.04 -29.74
CA PRO A 35 0.75 -2.65 -29.54
C PRO A 35 0.13 -1.64 -30.54
N THR A 36 -0.77 -2.07 -31.43
CA THR A 36 -1.39 -1.24 -32.48
C THR A 36 -2.72 -0.59 -32.07
N PHE A 37 -3.43 -1.11 -31.07
CA PHE A 37 -4.65 -0.50 -30.53
C PHE A 37 -4.37 0.24 -29.22
N GLY A 38 -4.30 1.58 -29.28
CA GLY A 38 -4.24 2.43 -28.08
C GLY A 38 -2.82 2.82 -27.64
N TYR A 39 -2.11 3.57 -28.48
CA TYR A 39 -0.92 4.31 -28.06
C TYR A 39 -1.36 5.45 -27.12
N ILE A 40 -1.62 5.10 -25.86
CA ILE A 40 -1.87 6.09 -24.83
C ILE A 40 -0.51 6.73 -24.53
N PRO A 41 -0.30 8.03 -24.84
CA PRO A 41 0.96 8.68 -24.57
C PRO A 41 1.28 8.53 -23.08
N GLN A 42 2.53 8.22 -22.74
CA GLN A 42 2.97 8.00 -21.36
C GLN A 42 2.57 9.17 -20.44
N GLY A 43 2.55 10.40 -20.96
CA GLY A 43 2.06 11.57 -20.25
C GLY A 43 0.58 11.48 -19.83
N ALA A 44 -0.31 10.95 -20.68
CA ALA A 44 -1.72 10.78 -20.32
C ALA A 44 -1.92 9.69 -19.27
N LEU A 45 -1.14 8.60 -19.33
CA LEU A 45 -1.15 7.54 -18.32
C LEU A 45 -0.70 8.06 -16.95
N ASN A 46 0.40 8.82 -16.90
CA ASN A 46 0.89 9.40 -15.66
C ASN A 46 -0.09 10.44 -15.11
N MET A 47 -0.67 11.28 -15.98
CA MET A 47 -1.69 12.25 -15.57
C MET A 47 -2.90 11.57 -14.91
N VAL A 48 -3.43 10.50 -15.50
CA VAL A 48 -4.58 9.77 -14.93
C VAL A 48 -4.20 9.08 -13.61
N LYS A 49 -3.00 8.47 -13.52
CA LYS A 49 -2.50 7.86 -12.28
C LYS A 49 -2.38 8.89 -11.15
N GLU A 50 -1.74 10.02 -11.42
CA GLU A 50 -1.55 11.09 -10.43
C GLU A 50 -2.87 11.72 -10.02
N PHE A 51 -3.77 11.99 -10.97
CA PHE A 51 -5.09 12.52 -10.68
C PHE A 51 -5.92 11.56 -9.81
N GLY A 52 -5.94 10.27 -10.16
CA GLY A 52 -6.62 9.24 -9.38
C GLY A 52 -6.07 9.13 -7.96
N LEU A 53 -4.73 9.14 -7.82
CA LEU A 53 -4.08 9.12 -6.52
C LEU A 53 -4.39 10.36 -5.69
N MET A 54 -4.37 11.56 -6.29
CA MET A 54 -4.71 12.82 -5.59
C MET A 54 -6.15 12.81 -5.09
N VAL A 55 -7.12 12.41 -5.92
CA VAL A 55 -8.53 12.31 -5.53
C VAL A 55 -8.73 11.26 -4.44
N PHE A 56 -8.08 10.09 -4.55
CA PHE A 56 -8.12 9.05 -3.53
C PHE A 56 -7.55 9.55 -2.18
N MET A 57 -6.38 10.20 -2.21
CA MET A 57 -5.73 10.74 -1.02
C MET A 57 -6.57 11.85 -0.36
N ALA A 58 -7.19 12.72 -1.15
CA ALA A 58 -8.10 13.75 -0.66
C ALA A 58 -9.35 13.14 0.01
N GLY A 59 -9.94 12.09 -0.59
CA GLY A 59 -11.08 11.38 -0.02
C GLY A 59 -10.75 10.68 1.30
N VAL A 60 -9.64 9.92 1.34
CA VAL A 60 -9.16 9.26 2.57
C VAL A 60 -8.81 10.31 3.64
N GLY A 61 -8.18 11.41 3.26
CA GLY A 61 -7.84 12.51 4.16
C GLY A 61 -9.08 13.18 4.78
N LEU A 62 -10.09 13.48 3.97
CA LEU A 62 -11.36 14.04 4.46
C LEU A 62 -12.11 13.05 5.36
N SER A 63 -12.13 11.77 5.00
CA SER A 63 -12.78 10.73 5.81
C SER A 63 -12.08 10.52 7.16
N ALA A 64 -10.75 10.47 7.17
CA ALA A 64 -9.96 10.40 8.40
C ALA A 64 -10.10 11.68 9.25
N GLY A 65 -10.20 12.84 8.59
CA GLY A 65 -10.37 14.15 9.22
C GLY A 65 -11.73 14.36 9.90
N GLY A 66 -12.80 13.79 9.35
CA GLY A 66 -14.16 13.92 9.90
C GLY A 66 -14.31 13.36 11.32
N GLY A 67 -13.48 12.39 11.71
CA GLY A 67 -13.49 11.79 13.06
C GLY A 67 -12.65 12.54 14.10
N ILE A 68 -11.94 13.61 13.71
CA ILE A 68 -11.06 14.32 14.64
C ILE A 68 -11.86 15.26 15.55
N SER A 69 -12.93 15.89 15.06
CA SER A 69 -13.78 16.83 15.83
C SER A 69 -14.38 16.23 17.11
N SER A 70 -14.73 14.94 17.11
CA SER A 70 -15.25 14.23 18.28
C SER A 70 -14.18 13.82 19.29
N ASN A 71 -12.90 13.81 18.90
CA ASN A 71 -11.78 13.31 19.70
C ASN A 71 -10.71 14.38 20.02
N PHE A 72 -10.95 15.65 19.64
CA PHE A 72 -9.98 16.76 19.70
C PHE A 72 -9.54 17.20 21.12
N GLY A 73 -9.95 16.47 22.17
CA GLY A 73 -9.42 16.65 23.53
C GLY A 73 -8.01 16.06 23.70
N ILE A 74 -7.66 15.76 24.96
CA ILE A 74 -6.34 15.22 25.37
C ILE A 74 -5.97 13.92 24.63
N ILE A 75 -6.96 13.11 24.28
CA ILE A 75 -6.77 11.82 23.61
C ILE A 75 -6.37 12.01 22.14
N GLY A 76 -6.93 13.00 21.45
CA GLY A 76 -6.62 13.27 20.03
C GLY A 76 -5.15 13.64 19.82
N ILE A 77 -4.58 14.47 20.70
CA ILE A 77 -3.15 14.83 20.61
C ILE A 77 -2.25 13.61 20.87
N GLN A 78 -2.62 12.75 21.84
CA GLN A 78 -1.86 11.53 22.15
C GLN A 78 -1.91 10.51 21.01
N ILE A 79 -3.06 10.36 20.34
CA ILE A 79 -3.19 9.49 19.17
C ILE A 79 -2.35 10.04 18.01
N LEU A 80 -2.35 11.36 17.79
CA LEU A 80 -1.55 11.97 16.73
C LEU A 80 -0.05 11.80 16.97
N PHE A 81 0.43 12.03 18.20
CA PHE A 81 1.83 11.81 18.56
C PHE A 81 2.22 10.34 18.50
N SER A 82 1.39 9.43 19.02
CA SER A 82 1.70 8.00 18.97
C SER A 82 1.70 7.46 17.54
N ALA A 83 0.76 7.87 16.69
CA ALA A 83 0.75 7.51 15.26
C ALA A 83 1.98 8.08 14.53
N LEU A 84 2.38 9.32 14.84
CA LEU A 84 3.57 9.92 14.26
C LEU A 84 4.83 9.14 14.65
N ILE A 85 5.01 8.84 15.94
CA ILE A 85 6.16 8.08 16.45
C ILE A 85 6.17 6.67 15.84
N VAL A 86 5.05 5.96 15.85
CA VAL A 86 4.94 4.60 15.29
C VAL A 86 5.14 4.58 13.77
N SER A 87 4.83 5.67 13.06
CA SER A 87 5.10 5.75 11.63
C SER A 87 6.54 6.15 11.31
N LEU A 88 7.13 7.09 12.06
CA LEU A 88 8.48 7.62 11.80
C LEU A 88 9.59 6.68 12.30
N VAL A 89 9.46 6.18 13.53
CA VAL A 89 10.53 5.44 14.21
C VAL A 89 10.94 4.18 13.44
N PRO A 90 10.02 3.30 12.99
CA PRO A 90 10.42 2.11 12.24
C PRO A 90 11.06 2.46 10.90
N VAL A 91 10.60 3.51 10.24
CA VAL A 91 11.15 3.94 8.95
C VAL A 91 12.59 4.45 9.13
N VAL A 92 12.82 5.28 10.15
CA VAL A 92 14.15 5.82 10.45
C VAL A 92 15.10 4.70 10.88
N ILE A 93 14.66 3.77 11.74
CA ILE A 93 15.48 2.63 12.18
C ILE A 93 15.82 1.73 10.99
N CYS A 94 14.84 1.35 10.16
CA CYS A 94 15.07 0.54 8.96
C CYS A 94 16.01 1.23 7.99
N PHE A 95 15.87 2.54 7.79
CA PHE A 95 16.77 3.32 6.95
C PHE A 95 18.20 3.33 7.48
N LEU A 96 18.36 3.61 8.78
CA LEU A 96 19.67 3.69 9.42
C LEU A 96 20.37 2.32 9.45
N PHE A 97 19.64 1.27 9.80
CA PHE A 97 20.14 -0.11 9.81
C PHE A 97 20.52 -0.58 8.40
N GLY A 98 19.67 -0.29 7.42
CA GLY A 98 19.92 -0.62 6.03
C GLY A 98 21.12 0.13 5.43
N ALA A 99 21.28 1.41 5.74
CA ALA A 99 22.39 2.22 5.26
C ALA A 99 23.72 1.89 5.96
N TYR A 100 23.70 1.65 7.27
CA TYR A 100 24.90 1.55 8.09
C TYR A 100 25.39 0.11 8.29
N ILE A 101 24.49 -0.87 8.47
CA ILE A 101 24.83 -2.30 8.64
C ILE A 101 24.95 -3.01 7.29
N LEU A 102 23.97 -2.84 6.40
CA LEU A 102 23.90 -3.61 5.15
C LEU A 102 24.69 -2.99 3.99
N ARG A 103 25.20 -1.75 4.13
CA ARG A 103 25.95 -1.00 3.09
C ARG A 103 25.28 -1.08 1.70
N MET A 104 23.95 -1.13 1.67
CA MET A 104 23.18 -1.39 0.46
C MET A 104 23.10 -0.14 -0.41
N ASN A 105 23.00 -0.31 -1.73
CA ASN A 105 22.77 0.80 -2.65
C ASN A 105 21.48 1.53 -2.25
N ARG A 106 21.55 2.86 -2.11
CA ARG A 106 20.45 3.72 -1.64
C ARG A 106 19.16 3.48 -2.44
N ALA A 107 19.29 3.22 -3.74
CA ALA A 107 18.17 2.88 -4.62
C ALA A 107 17.42 1.60 -4.18
N LEU A 108 18.15 0.54 -3.80
CA LEU A 108 17.56 -0.72 -3.32
C LEU A 108 16.95 -0.54 -1.93
N LEU A 109 17.59 0.27 -1.08
CA LEU A 109 17.10 0.57 0.26
C LEU A 109 15.74 1.28 0.24
N PHE A 110 15.62 2.30 -0.61
CA PHE A 110 14.36 3.01 -0.78
C PHE A 110 13.26 2.08 -1.32
N GLY A 111 13.57 1.24 -2.32
CA GLY A 111 12.62 0.25 -2.81
C GLY A 111 12.14 -0.74 -1.74
N ALA A 112 13.06 -1.20 -0.88
CA ALA A 112 12.77 -2.07 0.25
C ALA A 112 11.88 -1.39 1.32
N ILE A 113 12.14 -0.13 1.64
CA ILE A 113 11.33 0.64 2.60
C ILE A 113 9.92 0.89 2.02
N MET A 114 9.82 1.20 0.74
CA MET A 114 8.54 1.39 0.06
C MET A 114 7.70 0.11 0.03
N GLY A 115 8.34 -1.05 -0.19
CA GLY A 115 7.69 -2.36 -0.13
C GLY A 115 7.21 -2.72 1.28
N ALA A 116 8.02 -2.44 2.30
CA ALA A 116 7.62 -2.59 3.70
C ALA A 116 6.47 -1.66 4.10
N ARG A 117 6.40 -0.44 3.53
CA ARG A 117 5.29 0.51 3.72
C ARG A 117 4.11 0.25 2.79
N THR A 118 4.16 -0.79 1.95
CA THR A 118 3.11 -1.13 0.97
C THR A 118 2.68 0.04 0.08
N CYS A 119 3.61 0.96 -0.22
CA CYS A 119 3.32 2.18 -0.97
C CYS A 119 3.86 2.07 -2.41
N ALA A 120 3.08 1.41 -3.27
CA ALA A 120 3.37 1.26 -4.71
C ALA A 120 3.58 2.58 -5.50
N PRO A 121 2.80 3.66 -5.32
CA PRO A 121 2.96 4.86 -6.15
C PRO A 121 4.27 5.60 -5.89
N ALA A 122 4.73 5.66 -4.64
CA ALA A 122 6.02 6.28 -4.33
C ALA A 122 7.20 5.40 -4.76
N MET A 123 6.97 4.10 -4.95
CA MET A 123 7.95 3.20 -5.57
C MET A 123 8.14 3.49 -7.08
N ASP A 124 7.05 3.72 -7.83
CA ASP A 124 7.11 4.12 -9.25
C ASP A 124 7.96 5.41 -9.42
N ILE A 125 7.75 6.41 -8.57
CA ILE A 125 8.49 7.70 -8.61
C ILE A 125 9.99 7.49 -8.33
N ILE A 126 10.33 6.67 -7.34
CA ILE A 126 11.73 6.37 -6.99
C ILE A 126 12.41 5.58 -8.10
N SER A 127 11.70 4.63 -8.73
CA SER A 127 12.22 3.86 -9.85
C SER A 127 12.49 4.73 -11.08
N ASP A 128 11.59 5.69 -11.36
CA ASP A 128 11.75 6.65 -12.45
C ASP A 128 12.93 7.61 -12.19
N THR A 129 13.05 8.11 -10.95
CA THR A 129 14.16 8.96 -10.52
C THR A 129 15.51 8.22 -10.53
N ALA A 130 15.53 6.95 -10.13
CA ALA A 130 16.74 6.13 -10.12
C ALA A 130 17.16 5.65 -11.52
N ARG A 131 16.31 5.81 -12.56
CA ARG A 131 16.50 5.31 -13.93
C ARG A 131 17.01 3.86 -14.00
N SER A 132 16.61 3.05 -13.03
CA SER A 132 17.16 1.71 -12.83
C SER A 132 16.14 0.81 -12.15
N ASN A 133 16.14 -0.48 -12.49
CA ASN A 133 15.25 -1.49 -11.90
C ASN A 133 15.73 -2.00 -10.53
N ILE A 134 16.85 -1.48 -10.02
CA ILE A 134 17.42 -1.85 -8.72
C ILE A 134 16.42 -1.64 -7.56
N PRO A 135 15.63 -0.55 -7.50
CA PRO A 135 14.59 -0.39 -6.48
C PRO A 135 13.53 -1.49 -6.57
N ALA A 136 13.09 -1.86 -7.79
CA ALA A 136 12.02 -2.84 -8.03
C ALA A 136 12.34 -4.23 -7.45
N LEU A 137 13.62 -4.63 -7.54
CA LEU A 137 14.15 -5.83 -6.89
C LEU A 137 13.97 -5.80 -5.36
N GLY A 138 14.25 -4.65 -4.72
CA GLY A 138 14.05 -4.48 -3.28
C GLY A 138 12.58 -4.49 -2.87
N TYR A 139 11.70 -3.90 -3.70
CA TYR A 139 10.26 -3.83 -3.44
C TYR A 139 9.60 -5.22 -3.47
N ALA A 140 9.87 -6.03 -4.49
CA ALA A 140 9.19 -7.32 -4.66
C ALA A 140 9.45 -8.27 -3.48
N GLY A 141 10.71 -8.39 -3.04
CA GLY A 141 11.07 -9.24 -1.91
C GLY A 141 10.47 -8.74 -0.59
N THR A 142 10.57 -7.44 -0.32
CA THR A 142 10.04 -6.87 0.94
C THR A 142 8.53 -6.88 1.00
N TYR A 143 7.83 -6.64 -0.11
CA TYR A 143 6.38 -6.70 -0.16
C TYR A 143 5.84 -8.11 0.10
N ALA A 144 6.45 -9.14 -0.49
CA ALA A 144 6.08 -10.54 -0.24
C ALA A 144 6.28 -10.91 1.23
N ILE A 145 7.44 -10.58 1.78
CA ILE A 145 7.77 -10.84 3.19
C ILE A 145 6.81 -10.08 4.12
N ALA A 146 6.52 -8.81 3.83
CA ALA A 146 5.60 -7.98 4.61
C ALA A 146 4.20 -8.58 4.66
N ASN A 147 3.66 -9.04 3.53
CA ASN A 147 2.34 -9.68 3.49
C ASN A 147 2.27 -10.99 4.27
N VAL A 148 3.33 -11.81 4.20
CA VAL A 148 3.43 -13.05 4.98
C VAL A 148 3.50 -12.75 6.48
N LEU A 149 4.36 -11.81 6.88
CA LEU A 149 4.47 -11.37 8.27
C LEU A 149 3.18 -10.74 8.78
N LEU A 150 2.50 -9.93 7.97
CA LEU A 150 1.22 -9.32 8.32
C LEU A 150 0.14 -10.38 8.53
N THR A 151 0.11 -11.40 7.66
CA THR A 151 -0.84 -12.52 7.78
C THR A 151 -0.57 -13.31 9.07
N LEU A 152 0.69 -13.66 9.32
CA LEU A 152 1.11 -14.37 10.53
C LEU A 152 0.85 -13.56 11.80
N ALA A 153 1.23 -12.28 11.81
CA ALA A 153 1.01 -11.37 12.93
C ALA A 153 -0.49 -11.19 13.19
N GLY A 154 -1.31 -11.06 12.13
CA GLY A 154 -2.76 -11.00 12.22
C GLY A 154 -3.34 -12.26 12.87
N SER A 155 -2.93 -13.45 12.41
CA SER A 155 -3.35 -14.72 13.04
C SER A 155 -2.91 -14.83 14.50
N MET A 156 -1.67 -14.43 14.82
CA MET A 156 -1.15 -14.45 16.19
C MET A 156 -1.92 -13.51 17.11
N ILE A 157 -2.20 -12.28 16.68
CA ILE A 157 -2.97 -11.29 17.43
C ILE A 157 -4.40 -11.78 17.68
N VAL A 158 -5.06 -12.37 16.67
CA VAL A 158 -6.43 -12.89 16.79
C VAL A 158 -6.50 -14.07 17.76
N ILE A 159 -5.45 -14.90 17.86
CA ILE A 159 -5.38 -15.99 18.83
C ILE A 159 -5.08 -15.45 20.24
N LEU A 160 -4.20 -14.45 20.36
CA LEU A 160 -3.80 -13.87 21.64
C LEU A 160 -4.91 -13.01 22.28
N TRP A 161 -5.70 -12.31 21.47
CA TRP A 161 -6.76 -11.40 21.93
C TRP A 161 -7.82 -12.04 22.84
N PRO A 162 -8.46 -13.18 22.48
CA PRO A 162 -9.38 -13.86 23.39
C PRO A 162 -8.67 -14.45 24.61
N CYS A 163 -7.39 -14.80 24.51
CA CYS A 163 -6.60 -15.30 25.64
C CYS A 163 -6.30 -14.19 26.68
N LEU A 164 -6.08 -12.95 26.22
CA LEU A 164 -5.90 -11.78 27.09
C LEU A 164 -7.23 -11.29 27.67
N ALA A 165 -8.31 -11.30 26.87
CA ALA A 165 -9.64 -10.90 27.32
C ALA A 165 -10.23 -11.85 28.38
N GLY A 166 -9.92 -13.14 28.32
CA GLY A 166 -10.33 -14.13 29.33
C GLY A 166 -9.53 -14.09 30.64
N ILE A 167 -8.41 -13.36 30.70
CA ILE A 167 -7.62 -13.13 31.92
C ILE A 167 -8.06 -11.85 32.66
N ILE A 168 -8.78 -10.95 31.98
CA ILE A 168 -9.22 -9.65 32.51
C ILE A 168 -10.71 -9.67 32.93
N ALA A 169 -11.45 -10.75 32.60
CA ALA A 169 -12.83 -11.01 33.03
C ALA A 169 -12.86 -11.91 34.28
#